data_AF-A0A833DAX1-F1
#
_entry.id   AF-A0A833DAX1-F1
#
_cell.length_a   1.000
_cell.length_b   1.000
_cell.length_c   1.000
_cell.angle_alpha   90.00
_cell.angle_beta   90.00
_cell.angle_gamma   90.00
#
_symmetry.space_group_name_H-M   'P 1'
#
loop_
_entity.id
_entity.type
_entity.pdbx_description
1 polymer ?
#
loop_
_entity_poly.entity_id
_entity_poly.type
_entity_poly.pdbx_seq_one_letter_code
_entity_poly.pdbx_strand_id
1 'polypeptide(L)'
;MDPRSNHRKWCDFRPSSRSARRSPGMSCKCVLTPPRRGCESHRKPCYRTLPVLCHRTGSLEGNCAGGARCVESEGVAGLPVAAKWREFLETAGPGRMRITKHGDMLTDAMLIADERHMAEHSDDRSPGQLVNTAALPGIVGDAWAMADWHFGYGFPIGGVVATDTEAGEQGGAISPGGVGFDINCGVRLCATEMSYSDIDPKLLARSLARSIPSGVTRKGGVRLGDGELESVLSEGAGAAVELGWGEDRDLDAIESNGRLDS
;
A
#
# COMPACT_ATOMS: atom_id res chain seq x y z
N MET A 1 -9.98 1.61 56.05
CA MET A 1 -10.32 0.20 56.36
C MET A 1 -10.91 -0.41 55.09
N ASP A 2 -10.08 -1.17 54.39
CA ASP A 2 -10.30 -2.30 53.46
C ASP A 2 -11.69 -2.56 52.81
N PRO A 3 -11.78 -2.56 51.46
CA PRO A 3 -12.74 -3.34 50.68
C PRO A 3 -12.06 -4.54 49.99
N ARG A 4 -12.33 -5.77 50.48
CA ARG A 4 -11.96 -7.02 49.78
C ARG A 4 -13.14 -7.58 49.01
N SER A 5 -13.02 -7.67 47.69
CA SER A 5 -13.26 -8.91 46.92
C SER A 5 -13.10 -8.63 45.42
N ASN A 6 -11.85 -8.55 44.98
CA ASN A 6 -11.50 -8.54 43.57
C ASN A 6 -10.84 -9.89 43.25
N HIS A 7 -11.62 -10.87 42.81
CA HIS A 7 -11.09 -12.16 42.36
C HIS A 7 -10.57 -12.03 40.92
N ARG A 8 -9.30 -11.65 40.83
CA ARG A 8 -8.45 -11.83 39.65
C ARG A 8 -8.22 -13.33 39.41
N LYS A 9 -8.61 -13.85 38.25
CA LYS A 9 -8.03 -15.08 37.69
C LYS A 9 -7.02 -14.68 36.62
N TRP A 10 -5.76 -14.62 37.03
CA TRP A 10 -4.61 -14.67 36.12
C TRP A 10 -4.35 -16.14 35.81
N CYS A 11 -4.43 -16.52 34.54
CA CYS A 11 -3.95 -17.83 34.10
C CYS A 11 -2.41 -17.79 34.00
N ASP A 12 -1.76 -18.33 35.02
CA ASP A 12 -0.36 -18.72 35.01
C ASP A 12 -0.11 -19.76 33.91
N PHE A 13 0.83 -19.49 32.99
CA PHE A 13 1.38 -20.52 32.11
C PHE A 13 2.87 -20.72 32.44
N ARG A 14 3.18 -21.76 33.21
CA ARG A 14 4.55 -22.23 33.42
C ARG A 14 5.00 -23.09 32.24
N PRO A 15 6.24 -22.96 31.74
CA PRO A 15 6.76 -23.82 30.68
C PRO A 15 7.29 -25.14 31.27
N SER A 16 6.80 -26.27 30.76
CA SER A 16 7.39 -27.59 31.03
C SER A 16 8.59 -27.86 30.12
N SER A 17 9.60 -28.46 30.73
CA SER A 17 10.96 -28.68 30.24
C SER A 17 11.15 -29.72 29.12
N ARG A 18 12.13 -29.41 28.25
CA ARG A 18 13.13 -30.28 27.58
C ARG A 18 12.66 -31.53 26.80
N SER A 19 12.93 -31.54 25.49
CA SER A 19 13.70 -32.62 24.86
C SER A 19 14.42 -32.13 23.59
N ALA A 20 15.68 -32.53 23.44
CA ALA A 20 16.57 -32.14 22.37
C ALA A 20 16.47 -33.08 21.14
N ARG A 21 16.82 -32.52 19.97
CA ARG A 21 17.56 -33.10 18.82
C ARG A 21 16.82 -33.16 17.46
N ARG A 22 17.59 -32.64 16.49
CA ARG A 22 17.79 -33.05 15.08
C ARG A 22 16.74 -32.66 14.02
N SER A 23 17.17 -31.74 13.18
CA SER A 23 16.69 -31.49 11.81
C SER A 23 16.80 -32.74 10.93
N PRO A 24 15.85 -32.92 9.98
CA PRO A 24 16.29 -33.28 8.64
C PRO A 24 15.53 -32.54 7.51
N GLY A 25 16.32 -32.17 6.50
CA GLY A 25 16.03 -32.03 5.06
C GLY A 25 14.60 -31.76 4.59
N MET A 26 14.43 -30.59 3.95
CA MET A 26 13.37 -30.32 2.97
C MET A 26 13.51 -31.30 1.79
N SER A 27 12.45 -32.08 1.53
CA SER A 27 12.24 -32.74 0.24
C SER A 27 11.04 -32.07 -0.44
N CYS A 28 11.28 -31.50 -1.63
CA CYS A 28 10.21 -30.99 -2.49
C CYS A 28 9.49 -32.19 -3.13
N LYS A 29 8.22 -32.39 -2.78
CA LYS A 29 7.33 -33.28 -3.53
C LYS A 29 6.69 -32.49 -4.67
N CYS A 30 7.08 -32.78 -5.90
CA CYS A 30 6.29 -32.42 -7.08
C CYS A 30 5.07 -33.34 -7.14
N VAL A 31 3.87 -32.77 -7.04
CA VAL A 31 2.62 -33.49 -7.30
C VAL A 31 2.42 -33.50 -8.82
N LEU A 32 2.57 -34.68 -9.43
CA LEU A 32 2.25 -34.93 -10.83
C LEU A 32 0.76 -35.30 -10.94
N THR A 33 -0.03 -34.51 -11.65
CA THR A 33 -1.34 -34.90 -12.16
C THR A 33 -1.19 -35.68 -13.47
N PRO A 34 -1.96 -36.76 -13.70
CA PRO A 34 -1.83 -37.58 -14.91
C PRO A 34 -2.56 -36.93 -16.10
N PRO A 35 -2.05 -37.04 -17.34
CA PRO A 35 -2.78 -36.57 -18.52
C PRO A 35 -3.83 -37.60 -18.96
N ARG A 36 -5.03 -37.12 -19.32
CA ARG A 36 -6.05 -37.88 -20.06
C ARG A 36 -5.68 -37.93 -21.55
N ARG A 37 -6.08 -39.03 -22.18
CA ARG A 37 -5.80 -39.44 -23.57
C ARG A 37 -6.41 -38.51 -24.62
N GLY A 38 -5.73 -38.40 -25.77
CA GLY A 38 -6.32 -37.92 -27.03
C GLY A 38 -5.25 -37.45 -28.02
N CYS A 39 -4.75 -38.36 -28.87
CA CYS A 39 -3.99 -38.00 -30.08
C CYS A 39 -4.95 -37.46 -31.14
N GLU A 40 -4.61 -36.36 -31.79
CA GLU A 40 -4.63 -36.27 -33.26
C GLU A 40 -3.87 -35.03 -33.77
N SER A 41 -3.28 -35.20 -34.95
CA SER A 41 -2.27 -34.39 -35.61
C SER A 41 -2.67 -32.93 -35.92
N HIS A 42 -1.72 -31.98 -35.89
CA HIS A 42 -1.40 -31.06 -37.02
C HIS A 42 -0.27 -30.06 -36.68
N ARG A 43 0.59 -29.83 -37.68
CA ARG A 43 1.67 -28.82 -37.89
C ARG A 43 2.11 -27.91 -36.72
N LYS A 44 3.41 -27.96 -36.39
CA LYS A 44 4.11 -27.02 -35.48
C LYS A 44 4.38 -25.65 -36.12
N PRO A 45 4.12 -24.52 -35.45
CA PRO A 45 4.89 -23.29 -35.60
C PRO A 45 5.97 -23.20 -34.51
N CYS A 46 7.14 -22.71 -34.90
CA CYS A 46 8.28 -22.46 -34.01
C CYS A 46 8.01 -21.17 -33.21
N TYR A 47 7.81 -21.27 -31.89
CA TYR A 47 7.78 -20.11 -30.99
C TYR A 47 9.06 -20.03 -30.18
N ARG A 48 9.76 -18.90 -30.33
CA ARG A 48 10.92 -18.47 -29.54
C ARG A 48 10.47 -18.28 -28.08
N THR A 49 11.08 -19.02 -27.17
CA THR A 49 10.97 -18.82 -25.71
C THR A 49 11.77 -17.59 -25.29
N LEU A 50 11.10 -16.63 -24.64
CA LEU A 50 11.71 -15.54 -23.87
C LEU A 50 12.18 -16.07 -22.49
N PRO A 51 13.30 -15.59 -21.92
CA PRO A 51 13.82 -16.08 -20.66
C PRO A 51 13.01 -15.54 -19.46
N VAL A 52 12.66 -16.45 -18.56
CA VAL A 52 12.08 -16.17 -17.24
C VAL A 52 13.20 -15.69 -16.30
N LEU A 53 13.09 -14.47 -15.77
CA LEU A 53 14.01 -13.95 -14.77
C LEU A 53 13.62 -14.47 -13.38
N CYS A 54 14.49 -15.28 -12.78
CA CYS A 54 14.36 -15.83 -11.44
C CYS A 54 15.14 -14.94 -10.46
N HIS A 55 14.45 -14.23 -9.56
CA HIS A 55 15.12 -13.48 -8.49
C HIS A 55 15.44 -14.40 -7.31
N ARG A 56 16.73 -14.69 -7.11
CA ARG A 56 17.29 -15.22 -5.86
C ARG A 56 17.59 -14.06 -4.91
N THR A 57 16.99 -14.03 -3.72
CA THR A 57 17.47 -13.19 -2.62
C THR A 57 18.39 -14.02 -1.72
N GLY A 58 19.70 -13.89 -1.93
CA GLY A 58 20.73 -14.38 -1.03
C GLY A 58 21.42 -13.20 -0.35
N SER A 59 21.34 -13.17 0.97
CA SER A 59 22.07 -12.27 1.88
C SER A 59 23.58 -12.39 1.68
N LEU A 60 24.30 -11.27 1.53
CA LEU A 60 25.72 -11.13 1.91
C LEU A 60 26.09 -9.64 2.03
N GLU A 61 26.77 -9.32 3.14
CA GLU A 61 27.34 -8.03 3.49
C GLU A 61 28.40 -7.58 2.46
N GLY A 62 28.41 -6.28 2.11
CA GLY A 62 29.40 -5.71 1.20
C GLY A 62 29.25 -4.19 1.04
N ASN A 63 30.35 -3.49 1.31
CA ASN A 63 30.57 -2.04 1.34
C ASN A 63 29.93 -1.27 0.15
N CYS A 64 29.00 -0.33 0.41
CA CYS A 64 28.41 0.54 -0.61
C CYS A 64 29.25 1.81 -0.83
N ALA A 65 30.31 1.68 -1.62
CA ALA A 65 30.95 2.81 -2.29
C ALA A 65 30.96 2.51 -3.80
N GLY A 66 29.95 3.02 -4.51
CA GLY A 66 29.83 2.84 -5.96
C GLY A 66 28.51 3.43 -6.45
N GLY A 67 28.60 4.48 -7.26
CA GLY A 67 27.47 5.29 -7.71
C GLY A 67 26.32 4.48 -8.30
N ALA A 68 25.11 4.83 -7.88
CA ALA A 68 23.88 4.37 -8.50
C ALA A 68 23.87 4.82 -9.97
N ARG A 69 24.02 3.87 -10.89
CA ARG A 69 23.73 4.08 -12.30
C ARG A 69 22.23 3.94 -12.51
N CYS A 70 21.60 5.00 -12.99
CA CYS A 70 20.24 4.98 -13.50
C CYS A 70 20.11 3.91 -14.58
N VAL A 71 19.06 3.09 -14.50
CA VAL A 71 18.66 2.25 -15.62
C VAL A 71 17.91 3.16 -16.58
N GLU A 72 18.63 3.65 -17.60
CA GLU A 72 18.03 4.35 -18.73
C GLU A 72 17.16 3.36 -19.50
N SER A 73 15.86 3.64 -19.60
CA SER A 73 15.01 2.95 -20.55
C SER A 73 15.43 3.36 -21.97
N GLU A 74 15.93 2.41 -22.75
CA GLU A 74 16.32 2.64 -24.15
C GLU A 74 15.12 3.09 -24.99
N GLY A 75 15.01 4.40 -25.16
CA GLY A 75 14.28 5.05 -26.24
C GLY A 75 15.27 5.52 -27.30
N VAL A 76 14.87 5.35 -28.56
CA VAL A 76 15.54 5.77 -29.79
C VAL A 76 16.35 7.08 -29.64
N ALA A 77 17.59 7.06 -30.15
CA ALA A 77 18.57 8.16 -30.16
C ALA A 77 17.95 9.57 -30.29
N GLY A 78 18.16 10.38 -29.25
CA GLY A 78 17.77 11.79 -29.22
C GLY A 78 17.92 12.33 -27.80
N LEU A 79 18.31 13.59 -27.66
CA LEU A 79 18.42 14.34 -26.39
C LEU A 79 17.25 14.04 -25.43
N PRO A 80 17.42 14.18 -24.10
CA PRO A 80 16.30 14.06 -23.17
C PRO A 80 15.25 15.08 -23.58
N VAL A 81 14.16 14.61 -24.20
CA VAL A 81 13.03 15.45 -24.54
C VAL A 81 12.43 15.80 -23.20
N ALA A 82 12.67 17.04 -22.74
CA ALA A 82 12.04 17.56 -21.53
C ALA A 82 10.54 17.24 -21.61
N ALA A 83 10.00 16.65 -20.55
CA ALA A 83 8.63 16.19 -20.64
C ALA A 83 7.68 17.34 -20.98
N LYS A 84 6.82 17.11 -21.99
CA LYS A 84 5.98 18.13 -22.63
C LYS A 84 5.17 18.97 -21.64
N TRP A 85 4.77 18.39 -20.51
CA TRP A 85 4.02 19.08 -19.46
C TRP A 85 4.78 20.28 -18.85
N ARG A 86 6.12 20.28 -18.89
CA ARG A 86 6.95 21.39 -18.37
C ARG A 86 6.73 22.70 -19.11
N GLU A 87 6.33 22.64 -20.39
CA GLU A 87 5.97 23.82 -21.19
C GLU A 87 4.68 24.50 -20.68
N PHE A 88 3.87 23.77 -19.93
CA PHE A 88 2.57 24.20 -19.41
C PHE A 88 2.61 24.48 -17.90
N LEU A 89 3.79 24.40 -17.28
CA LEU A 89 3.98 24.59 -15.86
C LEU A 89 4.11 26.08 -15.51
N GLU A 90 3.29 26.53 -14.56
CA GLU A 90 3.32 27.88 -14.01
C GLU A 90 3.22 27.88 -12.48
N THR A 91 3.66 28.97 -11.85
CA THR A 91 3.40 29.19 -10.42
C THR A 91 1.93 29.54 -10.19
N ALA A 92 1.32 28.91 -9.19
CA ALA A 92 -0.07 29.14 -8.80
C ALA A 92 -0.20 29.72 -7.37
N GLY A 93 0.86 30.39 -6.92
CA GLY A 93 0.99 30.99 -5.60
C GLY A 93 1.88 30.18 -4.65
N PRO A 94 1.98 30.59 -3.37
CA PRO A 94 2.89 29.98 -2.42
C PRO A 94 2.67 28.47 -2.28
N GLY A 95 3.74 27.68 -2.46
CA GLY A 95 3.72 26.22 -2.34
C GLY A 95 2.86 25.50 -3.38
N ARG A 96 2.51 26.16 -4.50
CA ARG A 96 1.65 25.59 -5.53
C ARG A 96 2.19 25.86 -6.92
N MET A 97 2.23 24.80 -7.72
CA MET A 97 2.49 24.83 -9.14
C MET A 97 1.26 24.33 -9.88
N ARG A 98 1.01 24.86 -11.07
CA ARG A 98 -0.06 24.42 -11.95
C ARG A 98 0.53 23.95 -13.27
N ILE A 99 0.08 22.80 -13.74
CA ILE A 99 0.20 22.38 -15.13
C ILE A 99 -1.12 22.75 -15.79
N THR A 100 -1.09 23.77 -16.65
CA THR A 100 -2.27 24.22 -17.38
C THR A 100 -2.77 23.13 -18.32
N LYS A 101 -4.08 23.02 -18.45
CA LYS A 101 -4.78 22.04 -19.27
C LYS A 101 -4.24 22.07 -20.70
N HIS A 102 -3.79 20.92 -21.17
CA HIS A 102 -3.30 20.73 -22.52
C HIS A 102 -3.50 19.28 -22.99
N GLY A 103 -3.52 19.08 -24.31
CA GLY A 103 -3.73 17.75 -24.89
C GLY A 103 -5.08 17.16 -24.49
N ASP A 104 -5.05 15.94 -23.94
CA ASP A 104 -6.24 15.18 -23.56
C ASP A 104 -6.75 15.49 -22.14
N MET A 105 -6.05 16.37 -21.40
CA MET A 105 -6.53 16.83 -20.09
C MET A 105 -7.91 17.45 -20.24
N LEU A 106 -8.82 17.14 -19.32
CA LEU A 106 -10.14 17.73 -19.24
C LEU A 106 -10.16 18.96 -18.33
N THR A 107 -9.20 19.06 -17.42
CA THR A 107 -9.03 20.12 -16.42
C THR A 107 -7.54 20.43 -16.17
N ASP A 108 -7.22 21.43 -15.36
CA ASP A 108 -5.84 21.72 -14.95
C ASP A 108 -5.32 20.68 -13.94
N ALA A 109 -4.01 20.66 -13.73
CA ALA A 109 -3.38 19.84 -12.71
C ALA A 109 -2.58 20.69 -11.73
N MET A 110 -2.80 20.49 -10.44
CA MET A 110 -2.21 21.23 -9.34
C MET A 110 -1.20 20.37 -8.58
N LEU A 111 0.00 20.90 -8.36
CA LEU A 111 1.02 20.27 -7.51
C LEU A 111 1.27 21.14 -6.29
N ILE A 112 1.27 20.51 -5.11
CA ILE A 112 1.81 21.13 -3.90
C ILE A 112 3.34 21.05 -3.97
N ALA A 113 3.96 22.10 -4.48
CA ALA A 113 5.40 22.20 -4.66
C ALA A 113 5.84 23.67 -4.71
N ASP A 114 7.06 23.92 -4.25
CA ASP A 114 7.77 25.18 -4.49
C ASP A 114 8.86 24.96 -5.56
N GLU A 115 9.55 26.04 -5.94
CA GLU A 115 10.60 25.98 -6.96
C GLU A 115 11.74 25.03 -6.56
N ARG A 116 12.05 24.93 -5.26
CA ARG A 116 13.08 24.02 -4.75
C ARG A 116 12.64 22.57 -4.92
N HIS A 117 11.42 22.25 -4.53
CA HIS A 117 10.83 20.91 -4.68
C HIS A 117 10.82 20.50 -6.17
N MET A 118 10.44 21.42 -7.06
CA MET A 118 10.47 21.18 -8.51
C MET A 118 11.89 21.02 -9.08
N ALA A 119 12.90 21.68 -8.49
CA ALA A 119 14.30 21.57 -8.93
C ALA A 119 14.99 20.30 -8.43
N GLU A 120 14.62 19.81 -7.24
CA GLU A 120 15.13 18.56 -6.67
C GLU A 120 14.53 17.32 -7.36
N HIS A 121 13.37 17.47 -8.00
CA HIS A 121 12.70 16.40 -8.73
C HIS A 121 13.13 16.32 -10.19
N SER A 122 13.91 15.28 -10.48
CA SER A 122 14.39 14.92 -11.82
C SER A 122 13.50 13.91 -12.55
N ASP A 123 12.49 13.33 -11.88
CA ASP A 123 11.61 12.33 -12.47
C ASP A 123 10.33 12.96 -13.04
N ASP A 124 10.30 13.05 -14.36
CA ASP A 124 9.17 13.60 -15.11
C ASP A 124 7.94 12.69 -15.16
N ARG A 125 8.03 11.45 -14.66
CA ARG A 125 6.94 10.47 -14.76
C ARG A 125 5.76 10.81 -13.85
N SER A 126 6.00 11.24 -12.60
CA SER A 126 4.91 11.52 -11.65
C SER A 126 4.02 12.69 -12.09
N PRO A 127 4.58 13.84 -12.53
CA PRO A 127 3.76 14.91 -13.12
C PRO A 127 3.07 14.46 -14.42
N GLY A 128 3.72 13.60 -15.22
CA GLY A 128 3.08 12.96 -16.38
C GLY A 128 1.87 12.08 -16.00
N GLN A 129 1.94 11.35 -14.88
CA GLN A 129 0.79 10.61 -14.36
C GLN A 129 -0.33 11.53 -13.90
N LEU A 130 0.00 12.69 -13.33
CA LEU A 130 -1.00 13.70 -12.96
C LEU A 130 -1.69 14.31 -14.19
N VAL A 131 -0.94 14.55 -15.27
CA VAL A 131 -1.51 14.97 -16.57
C VAL A 131 -2.49 13.91 -17.10
N ASN A 132 -2.14 12.63 -17.02
CA ASN A 132 -3.06 11.54 -17.40
C ASN A 132 -4.29 11.48 -16.47
N THR A 133 -4.10 11.75 -15.18
CA THR A 133 -5.18 11.78 -14.18
C THR A 133 -6.17 12.91 -14.49
N ALA A 134 -5.69 14.07 -14.93
CA ALA A 134 -6.53 15.19 -15.37
C ALA A 134 -7.36 14.91 -16.63
N ALA A 135 -7.11 13.79 -17.33
CA ALA A 135 -7.89 13.35 -18.50
C ALA A 135 -9.05 12.40 -18.15
N LEU A 136 -9.28 12.10 -16.86
CA LEU A 136 -10.32 11.14 -16.46
C LEU A 136 -11.74 11.64 -16.77
N PRO A 137 -12.59 10.82 -17.43
CA PRO A 137 -13.99 11.15 -17.65
C PRO A 137 -14.73 11.47 -16.34
N GLY A 138 -15.48 12.56 -16.36
CA GLY A 138 -16.26 13.01 -15.20
C GLY A 138 -15.44 13.67 -14.10
N ILE A 139 -14.16 13.99 -14.31
CA ILE A 139 -13.34 14.71 -13.33
C ILE A 139 -14.00 16.04 -12.89
N VAL A 140 -13.95 16.31 -11.60
CA VAL A 140 -14.46 17.53 -10.96
C VAL A 140 -13.31 18.34 -10.39
N GLY A 141 -13.26 19.63 -10.73
CA GLY A 141 -12.17 20.51 -10.33
C GLY A 141 -10.86 20.14 -11.04
N ASP A 142 -9.73 20.43 -10.41
CA ASP A 142 -8.40 20.10 -10.93
C ASP A 142 -7.92 18.74 -10.40
N ALA A 143 -7.02 18.07 -11.12
CA ALA A 143 -6.29 16.94 -10.56
C ALA A 143 -5.21 17.44 -9.61
N TRP A 144 -5.03 16.82 -8.44
CA TRP A 144 -4.05 17.27 -7.44
C TRP A 144 -2.95 16.25 -7.18
N ALA A 145 -1.76 16.74 -6.89
CA ALA A 145 -0.65 15.98 -6.32
C ALA A 145 -0.16 16.67 -5.04
N MET A 146 -0.21 15.95 -3.92
CA MET A 146 0.19 16.40 -2.59
C MET A 146 1.71 16.48 -2.44
N ALA A 147 2.21 17.14 -1.41
CA ALA A 147 3.64 17.51 -1.28
C ALA A 147 4.64 16.35 -1.24
N ASP A 148 4.18 15.11 -1.15
CA ASP A 148 4.95 13.88 -1.15
C ASP A 148 4.79 13.07 -2.45
N TRP A 149 4.31 13.72 -3.52
CA TRP A 149 3.99 13.06 -4.76
C TRP A 149 5.19 12.33 -5.38
N HIS A 150 4.96 11.11 -5.87
CA HIS A 150 5.99 10.33 -6.56
C HIS A 150 5.37 9.26 -7.46
N PHE A 151 6.22 8.59 -8.25
CA PHE A 151 5.79 7.67 -9.29
C PHE A 151 5.00 6.50 -8.71
N GLY A 152 3.76 6.33 -9.18
CA GLY A 152 2.84 5.28 -8.76
C GLY A 152 2.40 4.37 -9.92
N TYR A 153 1.24 3.72 -9.75
CA TYR A 153 0.67 2.83 -10.76
C TYR A 153 -0.54 3.48 -11.44
N GLY A 154 -0.31 4.10 -12.61
CA GLY A 154 -1.31 4.89 -13.33
C GLY A 154 -1.44 6.32 -12.79
N PHE A 155 -1.66 6.44 -11.47
CA PHE A 155 -1.70 7.71 -10.74
C PHE A 155 -0.39 7.92 -9.99
N PRO A 156 0.01 9.18 -9.71
CA PRO A 156 1.07 9.43 -8.74
C PRO A 156 0.58 9.03 -7.34
N ILE A 157 1.47 8.47 -6.53
CA ILE A 157 1.22 8.39 -5.08
C ILE A 157 1.15 9.83 -4.57
N GLY A 158 0.25 10.11 -3.61
CA GLY A 158 -0.10 11.48 -3.23
C GLY A 158 -1.04 12.18 -4.21
N GLY A 159 -1.55 11.48 -5.23
CA GLY A 159 -2.56 12.00 -6.15
C GLY A 159 -3.95 12.06 -5.52
N VAL A 160 -4.71 13.11 -5.84
CA VAL A 160 -6.12 13.26 -5.47
C VAL A 160 -6.92 13.66 -6.69
N VAL A 161 -8.02 12.94 -6.93
CA VAL A 161 -8.98 13.24 -7.99
C VAL A 161 -10.39 13.03 -7.46
N ALA A 162 -11.33 13.84 -7.90
CA ALA A 162 -12.75 13.61 -7.71
C ALA A 162 -13.40 13.40 -9.09
N THR A 163 -14.32 12.44 -9.18
CA THR A 163 -15.15 12.22 -10.38
C THR A 163 -16.62 12.26 -10.00
N ASP A 164 -17.45 12.87 -10.85
CA ASP A 164 -18.89 13.02 -10.64
C ASP A 164 -19.61 11.73 -11.03
N THR A 165 -20.37 11.14 -10.09
CA THR A 165 -21.11 9.89 -10.32
C THR A 165 -22.19 10.03 -11.39
N GLU A 166 -22.68 11.25 -11.62
CA GLU A 166 -23.74 11.54 -12.61
C GLU A 166 -23.16 12.10 -13.94
N ALA A 167 -21.85 12.01 -14.15
CA ALA A 167 -21.22 12.51 -15.37
C ALA A 167 -21.63 11.69 -16.61
N GLY A 168 -22.40 12.32 -17.50
CA GLY A 168 -22.83 11.71 -18.75
C GLY A 168 -23.76 10.50 -18.54
N GLU A 169 -23.78 9.58 -19.50
CA GLU A 169 -24.66 8.39 -19.40
C GLU A 169 -24.05 7.25 -18.56
N GLN A 170 -22.73 7.25 -18.36
CA GLN A 170 -21.99 6.15 -17.72
C GLN A 170 -21.46 6.49 -16.33
N GLY A 171 -21.63 7.74 -15.88
CA GLY A 171 -21.00 8.26 -14.67
C GLY A 171 -19.50 8.54 -14.83
N GLY A 172 -18.91 9.17 -13.82
CA GLY A 172 -17.50 9.45 -13.73
C GLY A 172 -16.65 8.20 -13.55
N ALA A 173 -15.42 8.24 -14.05
CA ALA A 173 -14.54 7.07 -14.00
C ALA A 173 -14.12 6.72 -12.57
N ILE A 174 -14.06 5.42 -12.26
CA ILE A 174 -13.39 4.86 -11.08
C ILE A 174 -12.18 4.07 -11.56
N SER A 175 -11.01 4.31 -10.96
CA SER A 175 -9.78 3.59 -11.30
C SER A 175 -9.15 2.96 -10.06
N PRO A 176 -8.97 1.62 -10.01
CA PRO A 176 -8.25 0.96 -8.92
C PRO A 176 -6.83 1.49 -8.72
N GLY A 177 -6.17 1.94 -9.80
CA GLY A 177 -4.85 2.56 -9.72
C GLY A 177 -4.82 3.91 -9.00
N GLY A 178 -5.97 4.60 -8.91
CA GLY A 178 -6.13 5.83 -8.14
C GLY A 178 -6.37 5.60 -6.64
N VAL A 179 -6.75 4.38 -6.25
CA VAL A 179 -6.88 3.98 -4.83
C VAL A 179 -5.58 3.35 -4.33
N GLY A 180 -4.99 2.46 -5.12
CA GLY A 180 -3.78 1.71 -4.77
C GLY A 180 -4.05 0.24 -4.46
N PHE A 181 -2.97 -0.55 -4.40
CA PHE A 181 -3.05 -1.99 -4.16
C PHE A 181 -3.44 -2.34 -2.71
N ASP A 182 -2.96 -1.56 -1.75
CA ASP A 182 -3.24 -1.73 -0.33
C ASP A 182 -4.41 -0.81 0.06
N ILE A 183 -5.63 -1.30 -0.21
CA ILE A 183 -6.87 -0.56 0.00
C ILE A 183 -7.02 -0.25 1.49
N ASN A 184 -7.30 1.02 1.80
CA ASN A 184 -7.43 1.51 3.17
C ASN A 184 -6.12 1.39 4.00
N CYS A 185 -4.95 1.39 3.34
CA CYS A 185 -3.70 1.67 4.05
C CYS A 185 -3.85 3.02 4.77
N GLY A 186 -3.67 3.01 6.09
CA GLY A 186 -4.04 4.13 6.93
C GLY A 186 -3.29 4.13 8.25
N VAL A 187 -3.59 5.14 9.06
CA VAL A 187 -2.94 5.38 10.33
C VAL A 187 -3.97 5.48 11.43
N ARG A 188 -3.73 4.79 12.55
CA ARG A 188 -4.46 4.99 13.81
C ARG A 188 -3.51 5.53 14.85
N LEU A 189 -3.93 6.59 15.53
CA LEU A 189 -3.21 7.18 16.67
C LEU A 189 -3.95 6.85 17.96
N CYS A 190 -3.28 6.21 18.91
CA CYS A 190 -3.79 6.00 20.26
C CYS A 190 -3.10 6.96 21.22
N ALA A 191 -3.88 7.79 21.91
CA ALA A 191 -3.38 8.68 22.95
C ALA A 191 -3.49 8.01 24.33
N THR A 192 -2.56 8.35 25.23
CA THR A 192 -2.58 7.92 26.62
C THR A 192 -2.30 9.11 27.53
N GLU A 193 -2.67 8.99 28.81
CA GLU A 193 -2.36 10.00 29.83
C GLU A 193 -0.91 9.91 30.34
N MET A 194 -0.08 9.04 29.75
CA MET A 194 1.30 8.84 30.18
C MET A 194 2.22 9.91 29.59
N SER A 195 3.12 10.42 30.41
CA SER A 195 4.23 11.25 29.96
C SER A 195 5.41 10.40 29.49
N TYR A 196 6.36 11.02 28.79
CA TYR A 196 7.58 10.32 28.36
C TYR A 196 8.36 9.74 29.55
N SER A 197 8.36 10.40 30.71
CA SER A 197 9.03 9.91 31.92
C SER A 197 8.38 8.66 32.53
N ASP A 198 7.12 8.36 32.19
CA ASP A 198 6.41 7.19 32.71
C ASP A 198 6.72 5.91 31.90
N ILE A 199 7.46 6.04 30.80
CA ILE A 199 7.67 4.99 29.82
C ILE A 199 9.16 4.69 29.70
N ASP A 200 9.52 3.41 29.72
CA ASP A 200 10.78 2.92 29.14
C ASP A 200 10.53 2.58 27.67
N PRO A 201 11.02 3.39 26.69
CA PRO A 201 10.73 3.19 25.28
C PRO A 201 11.25 1.85 24.75
N LYS A 202 12.37 1.35 25.29
CA LYS A 202 12.96 0.08 24.84
C LYS A 202 12.14 -1.11 25.32
N LEU A 203 11.65 -1.04 26.55
CA LEU A 203 10.79 -2.08 27.09
C LEU A 203 9.44 -2.10 26.37
N LEU A 204 8.82 -0.93 26.15
CA LEU A 204 7.55 -0.80 25.44
C LEU A 204 7.67 -1.34 24.00
N ALA A 205 8.68 -0.91 23.24
CA ALA A 205 8.91 -1.38 21.87
C ALA A 205 9.08 -2.91 21.80
N ARG A 206 9.82 -3.50 22.76
CA ARG A 206 9.99 -4.96 22.86
C ARG A 206 8.68 -5.69 23.19
N SER A 207 7.84 -5.09 24.03
CA SER A 207 6.53 -5.63 24.39
C SER A 207 5.59 -5.62 23.18
N LEU A 208 5.53 -4.49 22.47
CA LEU A 208 4.73 -4.33 21.25
C LEU A 208 5.17 -5.30 20.16
N ALA A 209 6.49 -5.40 19.87
CA ALA A 209 7.01 -6.28 18.83
C ALA A 209 6.77 -7.78 19.10
N ARG A 210 6.56 -8.16 20.36
CA ARG A 210 6.19 -9.52 20.78
C ARG A 210 4.69 -9.76 20.65
N SER A 211 3.87 -8.76 20.95
CA SER A 211 2.42 -8.88 21.06
C SER A 211 1.71 -8.64 19.72
N ILE A 212 2.28 -7.82 18.85
CA ILE A 212 1.72 -7.47 17.54
C ILE A 212 2.48 -8.26 16.46
N PRO A 213 1.84 -9.24 15.80
CA PRO A 213 2.47 -9.97 14.70
C PRO A 213 2.83 -9.03 13.54
N SER A 214 4.06 -9.14 13.03
CA SER A 214 4.50 -8.38 11.86
C SER A 214 5.46 -9.18 10.98
N GLY A 215 5.38 -8.96 9.67
CA GLY A 215 6.18 -9.64 8.64
C GLY A 215 5.48 -10.81 7.95
N VAL A 216 5.90 -11.11 6.73
CA VAL A 216 5.25 -12.03 5.77
C VAL A 216 5.12 -13.48 6.26
N THR A 217 5.99 -13.91 7.17
CA THR A 217 6.10 -15.32 7.59
C THR A 217 5.62 -15.60 9.01
N ARG A 218 5.17 -14.58 9.75
CA ARG A 218 4.77 -14.76 11.15
C ARG A 218 3.33 -15.29 11.22
N LYS A 219 3.18 -16.48 11.81
CA LYS A 219 1.88 -17.02 12.25
C LYS A 219 1.59 -16.47 13.66
N GLY A 220 0.44 -15.84 13.85
CA GLY A 220 0.03 -15.23 15.12
C GLY A 220 -1.28 -14.46 14.97
N GLY A 221 -1.72 -13.79 16.04
CA GLY A 221 -2.97 -13.02 16.05
C GLY A 221 -4.19 -13.86 16.43
N VAL A 222 -5.36 -13.27 16.25
CA VAL A 222 -6.64 -13.93 16.55
C VAL A 222 -6.99 -14.89 15.42
N ARG A 223 -7.55 -16.05 15.77
CA ARG A 223 -8.10 -16.98 14.79
C ARG A 223 -9.55 -16.63 14.55
N LEU A 224 -9.86 -16.29 13.31
CA LEU A 224 -11.23 -16.05 12.85
C LEU A 224 -11.72 -17.29 12.10
N GLY A 225 -12.92 -17.75 12.42
CA GLY A 225 -13.68 -18.62 11.54
C GLY A 225 -14.25 -17.85 10.36
N ASP A 226 -14.76 -18.57 9.36
CA ASP A 226 -15.29 -17.97 8.12
C ASP A 226 -16.41 -16.94 8.40
N GLY A 227 -17.30 -17.23 9.36
CA GLY A 227 -18.38 -16.32 9.73
C GLY A 227 -17.92 -15.06 10.48
N GLU A 228 -16.87 -15.16 11.29
CA GLU A 228 -16.29 -14.00 11.98
C GLU A 228 -15.53 -13.11 10.98
N LEU A 229 -14.84 -13.73 10.02
CA LEU A 229 -14.16 -13.01 8.94
C LEU A 229 -15.16 -12.25 8.06
N GLU A 230 -16.26 -12.89 7.68
CA GLU A 230 -17.33 -12.24 6.90
C GLU A 230 -17.93 -11.04 7.66
N SER A 231 -18.16 -11.18 8.97
CA SER A 231 -18.60 -10.08 9.81
C SER A 231 -17.60 -8.91 9.82
N VAL A 232 -16.29 -9.20 9.92
CA VAL A 232 -15.24 -8.16 9.84
C VAL A 232 -15.22 -7.47 8.48
N LEU A 233 -15.44 -8.20 7.38
CA LEU A 233 -15.45 -7.61 6.03
C LEU A 233 -16.67 -6.72 5.78
N SER A 234 -17.82 -7.04 6.39
CA SER A 234 -19.09 -6.32 6.18
C SER A 234 -19.33 -5.19 7.18
N GLU A 235 -19.00 -5.40 8.45
CA GLU A 235 -19.26 -4.46 9.55
C GLU A 235 -17.98 -3.73 10.04
N GLY A 236 -16.82 -4.10 9.50
CA GLY A 236 -15.55 -3.41 9.74
C GLY A 236 -15.13 -3.42 11.21
N ALA A 237 -14.82 -2.23 11.74
CA ALA A 237 -14.38 -2.09 13.13
C ALA A 237 -15.48 -2.46 14.15
N GLY A 238 -16.76 -2.35 13.79
CA GLY A 238 -17.88 -2.75 14.66
C GLY A 238 -17.83 -4.22 15.03
N ALA A 239 -17.59 -5.10 14.05
CA ALA A 239 -17.40 -6.53 14.29
C ALA A 239 -16.23 -6.82 15.24
N ALA A 240 -15.12 -6.07 15.13
CA ALA A 240 -13.99 -6.24 16.03
C ALA A 240 -14.35 -5.89 17.49
N VAL A 241 -15.19 -4.87 17.71
CA VAL A 241 -15.70 -4.52 19.04
C VAL A 241 -16.62 -5.62 19.58
N GLU A 242 -17.55 -6.13 18.78
CA GLU A 242 -18.45 -7.23 19.17
C GLU A 242 -17.69 -8.52 19.54
N LEU A 243 -16.57 -8.79 18.86
CA LEU A 243 -15.67 -9.90 19.15
C LEU A 243 -14.76 -9.64 20.37
N GLY A 244 -14.82 -8.45 20.96
CA GLY A 244 -14.09 -8.07 22.17
C GLY A 244 -12.68 -7.52 21.92
N TRP A 245 -12.39 -7.00 20.72
CA TRP A 245 -11.09 -6.39 20.35
C TRP A 245 -11.18 -4.89 20.13
N GLY A 246 -11.83 -4.21 21.07
CA GLY A 246 -11.98 -2.77 21.09
C GLY A 246 -13.06 -2.39 22.10
N GLU A 247 -13.37 -1.11 22.13
CA GLU A 247 -14.47 -0.57 22.93
C GLU A 247 -15.43 0.21 22.03
N ASP A 248 -16.71 0.30 22.39
CA ASP A 248 -17.73 1.01 21.58
C ASP A 248 -17.31 2.45 21.24
N ARG A 249 -16.65 3.12 22.20
CA ARG A 249 -16.14 4.49 22.02
C ARG A 249 -15.07 4.63 20.94
N ASP A 250 -14.43 3.54 20.54
CA ASP A 250 -13.40 3.57 19.50
C ASP A 250 -14.02 3.90 18.13
N LEU A 251 -15.28 3.51 17.89
CA LEU A 251 -15.97 3.71 16.61
C LEU A 251 -16.14 5.19 16.26
N ASP A 252 -16.42 6.04 17.24
CA ASP A 252 -16.56 7.49 17.04
C ASP A 252 -15.24 8.18 16.67
N ALA A 253 -14.10 7.54 16.95
CA ALA A 253 -12.77 8.06 16.67
C ALA A 253 -12.15 7.53 15.36
N ILE A 254 -12.92 6.77 14.57
CA ILE A 254 -12.47 6.20 13.30
C ILE A 254 -13.24 6.86 12.16
N GLU A 255 -12.54 7.18 11.07
CA GLU A 255 -13.17 7.67 9.85
C GLU A 255 -14.27 6.71 9.38
N SER A 256 -15.43 7.28 9.00
CA SER A 256 -16.65 6.52 8.64
C SER A 256 -17.09 5.51 9.72
N ASN A 257 -16.77 5.77 10.99
CA ASN A 257 -16.97 4.84 12.10
C ASN A 257 -16.37 3.45 11.88
N GLY A 258 -15.34 3.35 11.03
CA GLY A 258 -14.67 2.10 10.71
C GLY A 258 -15.48 1.15 9.82
N ARG A 259 -16.49 1.66 9.10
CA ARG A 259 -17.29 0.91 8.14
C ARG A 259 -17.61 1.78 6.93
N LEU A 260 -17.46 1.22 5.72
CA LEU A 260 -17.96 1.86 4.50
C LEU A 260 -19.33 1.26 4.16
N ASP A 261 -20.30 2.13 3.85
CA ASP A 261 -21.65 1.70 3.47
C ASP A 261 -21.65 0.98 2.11
N SER A 262 -22.58 0.03 1.97
CA SER A 262 -22.77 -0.80 0.78
C SER A 262 -23.88 -0.28 -0.12
#